data_AF-A0A4S0QYV4-F1
#
_entry.id   AF-A0A4S0QYV4-F1
#
_cell.length_a   1.000
_cell.length_b   1.000
_cell.length_c   1.000
_cell.angle_alpha   90.00
_cell.angle_beta   90.00
_cell.angle_gamma   90.00
#
_symmetry.space_group_name_H-M   'P 1'
#
loop_
_entity.id
_entity.type
_entity.pdbx_description
1 polymer ?
#
loop_
_entity_poly.entity_id
_entity_poly.type
_entity_poly.pdbx_seq_one_letter_code
_entity_poly.pdbx_strand_id
1 'polypeptide(L)'
;HRRDIRAVARPYLQKLYEHFNETINLALLVRQEVVVVDSIETTQMLRQGGAVGSVNPWHASSLSKSILAWLDRDEASRLLQRCSFDRYTPRTLTSAAKVLAELPEIVELGYSVDNEE
;
A
#
# COMPACT_ATOMS: atom_id res chain seq x y z
N HIS A 1 16.61 -4.53 -11.28
CA HIS A 1 15.90 -3.99 -12.45
C HIS A 1 14.38 -3.94 -12.19
N ARG A 2 13.77 -2.76 -12.01
CA ARG A 2 12.30 -2.64 -11.77
C ARG A 2 11.39 -3.19 -12.87
N ARG A 3 11.89 -3.29 -14.11
CA ARG A 3 11.13 -3.87 -15.23
C ARG A 3 10.84 -5.36 -15.03
N ASP A 4 11.71 -6.06 -14.31
CA ASP A 4 11.62 -7.50 -14.13
C ASP A 4 10.43 -7.89 -13.23
N ILE A 5 10.32 -7.24 -12.06
CA ILE A 5 9.23 -7.52 -11.12
C ILE A 5 7.84 -7.23 -11.70
N ARG A 6 7.71 -6.19 -12.54
CA ARG A 6 6.44 -5.89 -13.22
C ARG A 6 6.05 -7.01 -14.19
N ALA A 7 6.99 -7.45 -15.01
CA ALA A 7 6.75 -8.53 -15.97
C ALA A 7 6.37 -9.84 -15.26
N VAL A 8 7.05 -10.16 -14.15
CA VAL A 8 6.76 -11.35 -13.34
C VAL A 8 5.41 -11.24 -12.63
N ALA A 9 5.05 -10.06 -12.09
CA ALA A 9 3.82 -9.86 -11.34
C ALA A 9 2.57 -9.75 -12.23
N ARG A 10 2.70 -9.24 -13.46
CA ARG A 10 1.56 -8.90 -14.34
C ARG A 10 0.55 -10.04 -14.53
N PRO A 11 0.94 -11.31 -14.75
CA PRO A 11 -0.02 -12.41 -14.89
C PRO A 11 -0.86 -12.65 -13.63
N TYR A 12 -0.30 -12.38 -12.44
CA TYR A 12 -1.01 -12.52 -11.17
C TYR A 12 -1.99 -11.36 -10.96
N LEU A 13 -1.57 -10.13 -11.29
CA LEU A 13 -2.47 -8.97 -11.25
C LEU A 13 -3.67 -9.16 -12.19
N GLN A 14 -3.42 -9.71 -13.38
CA GLN A 14 -4.48 -10.00 -14.37
C GLN A 14 -5.48 -11.02 -13.84
N LYS A 15 -5.02 -12.09 -13.17
CA LYS A 15 -5.92 -13.08 -12.55
C LYS A 15 -6.78 -12.47 -11.45
N LEU A 16 -6.21 -11.60 -10.62
CA LEU A 16 -6.96 -10.88 -9.58
C LEU A 16 -8.02 -9.96 -10.22
N TYR A 17 -7.63 -9.21 -11.25
CA TYR A 17 -8.53 -8.34 -11.98
C TYR A 17 -9.69 -9.13 -12.62
N GLU A 18 -9.41 -10.24 -13.29
CA GLU A 18 -10.44 -11.07 -13.93
C GLU A 18 -11.40 -11.70 -12.92
N HIS A 19 -10.91 -12.00 -11.71
CA HIS A 19 -11.73 -12.61 -10.67
C HIS A 19 -12.60 -11.59 -9.92
N PHE A 20 -12.07 -10.42 -9.60
CA PHE A 20 -12.74 -9.43 -8.75
C PHE A 20 -13.33 -8.24 -9.51
N ASN A 21 -12.84 -7.95 -10.73
CA ASN A 21 -13.16 -6.74 -11.51
C ASN A 21 -12.99 -5.43 -10.72
N GLU A 22 -11.98 -5.39 -9.85
CA GLU A 22 -11.57 -4.24 -9.06
C GLU A 22 -10.24 -3.67 -9.56
N THR A 23 -9.91 -2.45 -9.15
CA THR A 23 -8.60 -1.86 -9.49
C THR A 23 -7.50 -2.58 -8.72
N ILE A 24 -6.54 -3.14 -9.45
CA ILE A 24 -5.40 -3.87 -8.87
C ILE A 24 -4.14 -3.01 -8.99
N ASN A 25 -3.53 -2.65 -7.86
CA ASN A 25 -2.31 -1.84 -7.82
C ASN A 25 -1.11 -2.68 -7.35
N LEU A 26 0.03 -2.50 -8.01
CA LEU A 26 1.32 -3.00 -7.58
C LEU A 26 2.19 -1.81 -7.16
N ALA A 27 2.66 -1.81 -5.91
CA ALA A 27 3.54 -0.78 -5.39
C ALA A 27 4.88 -1.34 -4.93
N LEU A 28 5.90 -0.48 -4.91
CA LEU A 28 7.24 -0.80 -4.43
C LEU A 28 7.75 0.30 -3.49
N LEU A 29 8.62 -0.08 -2.56
CA LEU A 29 9.42 0.86 -1.80
C LEU A 29 10.53 1.45 -2.67
N VAL A 30 10.51 2.76 -2.82
CA VAL A 30 11.37 3.54 -3.71
C VAL A 30 11.85 4.77 -2.96
N ARG A 31 13.16 4.88 -2.69
CA ARG A 31 13.72 6.09 -2.05
C ARG A 31 12.94 6.53 -0.81
N GLN A 32 12.48 5.57 0.01
CA GLN A 32 11.67 5.81 1.22
C GLN A 32 10.22 6.26 0.98
N GLU A 33 9.68 5.98 -0.20
CA GLU A 33 8.29 6.22 -0.58
C GLU A 33 7.66 4.96 -1.18
N VAL A 34 6.34 4.82 -1.03
CA VAL A 34 5.58 3.71 -1.61
C VAL A 34 4.96 4.16 -2.92
N VAL A 35 5.53 3.70 -4.02
CA VAL A 35 5.17 4.16 -5.37
C VAL A 35 4.43 3.06 -6.12
N VAL A 36 3.26 3.38 -6.67
CA VAL A 36 2.55 2.49 -7.59
C VAL A 36 3.36 2.37 -8.88
N VAL A 37 3.80 1.17 -9.22
CA VAL A 37 4.63 0.90 -10.40
C VAL A 37 3.87 0.21 -11.52
N ASP A 38 2.74 -0.41 -11.22
CA ASP A 38 1.83 -1.00 -12.20
C ASP A 38 0.39 -0.98 -11.67
N SER A 39 -0.57 -0.90 -12.58
CA SER A 39 -1.98 -0.96 -12.22
C SER A 39 -2.80 -1.61 -13.34
N ILE A 40 -3.91 -2.24 -12.97
CA ILE A 40 -4.99 -2.65 -13.86
C ILE A 40 -6.25 -1.95 -13.34
N GLU A 41 -6.78 -1.00 -14.11
CA GLU A 41 -7.95 -0.22 -13.72
C GLU A 41 -9.23 -1.03 -13.89
N THR A 42 -10.16 -0.87 -12.95
CA THR A 42 -11.52 -1.38 -13.10
C THR A 42 -12.25 -0.74 -14.27
N THR A 43 -13.17 -1.51 -14.87
CA THR A 43 -14.15 -0.97 -15.84
C THR A 43 -15.38 -0.37 -15.18
N GLN A 44 -15.50 -0.47 -13.84
CA GLN A 44 -16.60 0.09 -13.07
C GLN A 44 -16.57 1.64 -13.05
N MET A 45 -17.75 2.25 -12.90
CA MET A 45 -17.89 3.72 -12.88
C MET A 45 -17.26 4.37 -11.64
N LEU A 46 -17.29 3.68 -10.49
CA LEU A 46 -16.62 4.14 -9.27
C LEU A 46 -15.18 3.63 -9.30
N ARG A 47 -14.21 4.55 -9.19
CA ARG A 47 -12.78 4.23 -9.22
C ARG A 47 -12.14 4.69 -7.92
N GLN A 48 -11.68 3.73 -7.11
CA GLN A 48 -10.72 3.97 -6.04
C GLN A 48 -9.38 3.43 -6.50
N GLY A 49 -8.45 4.31 -6.87
CA GLY A 49 -7.12 3.88 -7.33
C GLY A 49 -6.19 5.05 -7.58
N GLY A 50 -4.92 4.87 -7.24
CA GLY A 50 -3.85 5.80 -7.59
C GLY A 50 -3.28 5.48 -8.97
N ALA A 51 -3.05 6.51 -9.79
CA ALA A 51 -2.38 6.34 -11.07
C ALA A 51 -0.96 5.78 -10.89
N VAL A 52 -0.45 5.05 -11.88
CA VAL A 52 0.96 4.62 -11.90
C VAL A 52 1.86 5.85 -11.71
N GLY A 53 2.77 5.76 -10.74
CA GLY A 53 3.64 6.85 -10.31
C GLY A 53 3.14 7.60 -9.07
N SER A 54 1.93 7.35 -8.59
CA SER A 54 1.43 7.95 -7.34
C SER A 54 2.23 7.45 -6.14
N VAL A 55 2.41 8.35 -5.18
CA VAL A 55 3.03 8.08 -3.88
C VAL A 55 1.91 7.88 -2.86
N ASN A 56 1.98 6.79 -2.08
CA ASN A 56 1.01 6.50 -1.04
C ASN A 56 1.53 6.97 0.32
N PRO A 57 0.67 7.58 1.17
CA PRO A 57 1.04 7.94 2.53
C PRO A 57 1.36 6.69 3.34
N TRP A 58 2.30 6.81 4.28
CA TRP A 58 2.74 5.67 5.10
C TRP A 58 1.67 5.16 6.06
N HIS A 59 0.79 6.04 6.53
CA HIS A 59 -0.14 5.79 7.63
C HIS A 59 -1.59 5.55 7.22
N ALA A 60 -1.93 5.74 5.94
CA ALA A 60 -3.31 5.76 5.45
C ALA A 60 -3.43 5.05 4.09
N SER A 61 -2.67 3.97 3.90
CA SER A 61 -2.74 3.15 2.69
C SER A 61 -2.38 1.71 3.04
N SER A 62 -3.23 0.76 2.65
CA SER A 62 -2.96 -0.67 2.81
C SER A 62 -1.67 -1.11 2.10
N LEU A 63 -1.33 -0.52 0.95
CA LEU A 63 -0.06 -0.78 0.25
C LEU A 63 1.13 -0.39 1.12
N SER A 64 1.06 0.78 1.76
CA SER A 64 2.13 1.27 2.60
C SER A 64 2.26 0.48 3.90
N LYS A 65 1.13 0.19 4.56
CA LYS A 65 1.10 -0.63 5.78
C LYS A 65 1.61 -2.04 5.51
N SER A 66 1.26 -2.63 4.36
CA SER A 66 1.80 -3.93 3.92
C SER A 66 3.32 -3.89 3.77
N ILE A 67 3.88 -2.83 3.19
CA ILE A 67 5.34 -2.71 3.09
C ILE A 67 5.97 -2.54 4.46
N LEU A 68 5.45 -1.64 5.30
CA LEU A 68 5.97 -1.38 6.65
C LEU A 68 6.01 -2.63 7.52
N ALA A 69 4.99 -3.50 7.42
CA ALA A 69 4.86 -4.70 8.24
C ALA A 69 6.01 -5.69 8.04
N TRP A 70 6.67 -5.66 6.89
CA TRP A 70 7.78 -6.55 6.53
C TRP A 70 9.16 -5.88 6.59
N LEU A 71 9.23 -4.61 7.02
CA LEU A 71 10.50 -3.94 7.31
C LEU A 71 10.91 -4.21 8.76
N ASP A 72 12.21 -4.04 9.03
CA ASP A 72 12.70 -4.01 10.41
C ASP A 72 12.00 -2.88 11.18
N ARG A 73 11.67 -3.13 12.45
CA ARG A 73 10.91 -2.19 13.29
C ARG A 73 11.57 -0.80 13.37
N ASP A 74 12.90 -0.75 13.37
CA ASP A 74 13.67 0.50 13.39
C ASP A 74 13.63 1.23 12.05
N GLU A 75 13.52 0.51 10.93
CA GLU A 75 13.34 1.12 9.61
C GLU A 75 11.92 1.67 9.44
N ALA A 76 10.91 0.89 9.80
CA ALA A 76 9.51 1.35 9.80
C ALA A 76 9.34 2.59 10.69
N SER A 77 9.94 2.59 11.88
CA SER A 77 9.93 3.74 12.79
C SER A 77 10.59 4.99 12.17
N ARG A 78 11.74 4.84 11.51
CA ARG A 78 12.42 5.96 10.82
C ARG A 78 11.60 6.54 9.67
N LEU A 79 10.90 5.70 8.91
CA LEU A 79 10.01 6.15 7.83
C LEU A 79 8.83 6.94 8.39
N LEU A 80 8.22 6.44 9.46
CA LEU A 80 7.07 7.07 10.12
C LEU A 80 7.41 8.39 10.82
N GLN A 81 8.66 8.59 11.28
CA GLN A 81 9.11 9.88 11.83
C GLN A 81 9.04 11.04 10.83
N ARG A 82 9.03 10.75 9.53
CA ARG A 82 8.97 11.76 8.46
C ARG A 82 7.54 12.01 7.98
N CYS A 83 6.56 11.35 8.57
CA CYS A 83 5.16 11.42 8.18
C CYS A 83 4.43 12.59 8.88
N SER A 84 3.58 13.30 8.15
CA SER A 84 2.72 14.37 8.67
C SER A 84 1.50 13.85 9.44
N PHE A 85 1.13 12.59 9.25
CA PHE A 85 -0.07 11.97 9.84
C PHE A 85 -1.36 12.76 9.58
N ASP A 86 -1.49 13.30 8.36
CA ASP A 86 -2.69 14.01 7.93
C ASP A 86 -3.92 13.11 8.05
N ARG A 87 -5.02 13.66 8.56
CA ARG A 87 -6.27 12.93 8.72
C ARG A 87 -7.10 13.02 7.44
N TYR A 88 -7.37 11.89 6.81
CA TYR A 88 -8.21 11.78 5.61
C TYR A 88 -9.65 11.39 5.95
N THR A 89 -9.84 10.59 6.99
CA THR A 89 -11.13 10.11 7.49
C THR A 89 -11.16 10.10 9.04
N PRO A 90 -12.31 9.79 9.67
CA PRO A 90 -12.36 9.58 11.12
C PRO A 90 -11.46 8.43 11.60
N ARG A 91 -11.18 7.43 10.75
CA ARG A 91 -10.42 6.22 11.10
C ARG A 91 -8.92 6.33 10.85
N THR A 92 -8.46 7.37 10.15
CA THR A 92 -7.03 7.56 9.85
C THR A 92 -6.12 7.40 11.08
N LEU A 93 -5.07 6.59 10.90
CA LEU A 93 -4.04 6.42 11.91
C LEU A 93 -3.16 7.66 12.01
N THR A 94 -3.42 8.45 13.04
CA THR A 94 -2.84 9.80 13.21
C THR A 94 -1.55 9.81 14.04
N SER A 95 -0.88 8.67 14.22
CA SER A 95 0.42 8.63 14.89
C SER A 95 1.24 7.39 14.53
N ALA A 96 2.57 7.51 14.61
CA ALA A 96 3.50 6.41 14.35
C ALA A 96 3.22 5.20 15.26
N ALA A 97 2.92 5.44 16.54
CA ALA A 97 2.63 4.38 17.49
C ALA A 97 1.39 3.56 17.10
N LYS A 98 0.35 4.21 16.55
CA LYS A 98 -0.86 3.53 16.06
C LYS A 98 -0.54 2.65 14.85
N VAL A 99 0.20 3.19 13.88
CA VAL A 99 0.61 2.42 12.68
C VAL A 99 1.46 1.21 13.08
N LEU A 100 2.47 1.41 13.94
CA LEU A 100 3.36 0.34 14.40
C LEU A 100 2.61 -0.77 15.18
N ALA A 101 1.51 -0.43 15.85
CA ALA A 101 0.70 -1.40 16.59
C ALA A 101 -0.12 -2.33 15.67
N GLU A 102 -0.44 -1.90 14.45
CA GLU A 102 -1.17 -2.73 13.47
C GLU A 102 -0.26 -3.70 12.69
N LEU A 103 1.02 -3.38 12.57
CA LEU A 103 1.95 -4.17 11.75
C LEU A 103 2.02 -5.66 12.11
N PRO A 104 2.04 -6.08 13.40
CA PRO A 104 2.05 -7.50 13.74
C PRO A 104 0.86 -8.27 13.21
N GLU A 105 -0.34 -7.69 13.25
CA GLU A 105 -1.57 -8.32 12.73
C GLU A 105 -1.50 -8.49 11.21
N ILE A 106 -0.94 -7.49 10.50
CA ILE A 106 -0.74 -7.57 9.04
C ILE A 106 0.21 -8.72 8.68
N VAL A 107 1.27 -8.95 9.48
CA VAL A 107 2.19 -10.08 9.27
C VAL A 107 1.48 -11.40 9.53
N GLU A 108 0.68 -11.49 10.60
CA GLU A 108 -0.07 -12.71 10.95
C GLU A 108 -1.10 -13.08 9.88
N LEU A 109 -1.85 -12.10 9.36
CA LEU A 109 -2.88 -12.29 8.33
C LEU A 109 -2.28 -12.46 6.92
N GLY A 110 -1.08 -11.93 6.68
CA GLY A 110 -0.44 -11.91 5.37
C GLY A 110 -1.03 -10.87 4.40
N TYR A 111 -1.90 -9.97 4.87
CA TYR A 111 -2.48 -8.88 4.08
C TYR A 111 -2.81 -7.67 4.97
N SER A 112 -2.91 -6.49 4.33
CA SER A 112 -3.42 -5.27 4.97
C SER A 112 -4.73 -4.84 4.33
N VAL A 113 -5.65 -4.33 5.14
CA VAL A 113 -6.93 -3.78 4.68
C VAL A 113 -6.95 -2.29 5.00
N ASP A 114 -7.43 -1.51 4.03
CA ASP A 114 -7.83 -0.13 4.26
C ASP A 114 -9.33 -0.12 4.56
N ASN A 115 -9.70 0.12 5.82
CA ASN A 115 -11.08 0.09 6.30
C ASN A 115 -11.69 1.51 6.33
N GLU A 116 -11.46 2.26 5.25
CA GLU A 116 -11.76 3.69 5.10
C GLU A 116 -10.98 4.55 6.10
N GLU A 117 -9.66 4.32 6.19
CA GLU A 117 -8.72 5.17 6.94
C GLU A 117 -8.38 6.47 6.21
#